data_AF-A0A7V9AMB3-F1
#
_entry.id   AF-A0A7V9AMB3-F1
#
_cell.length_a   1.000
_cell.length_b   1.000
_cell.length_c   1.000
_cell.angle_alpha   90.00
_cell.angle_beta   90.00
_cell.angle_gamma   90.00
#
_symmetry.space_group_name_H-M   'P 1'
#
loop_
_entity.id
_entity.type
_entity.pdbx_description
1 polymer ?
#
loop_
_entity_poly.entity_id
_entity_poly.type
_entity_poly.pdbx_seq_one_letter_code
_entity_poly.pdbx_strand_id
1 'polypeptide(L)'
;VSILEDGKTVRTGEITVNHPISYRNATFYQSGFGYTAQMRVTDRSGASIYAGQVVLGIFNYTGNPESPAGFVEIPGTGTLLTVVAPDTNPRNAPENDALGLRNGQMWVQLQPAGSGGAPAASRGTFPSAVVDQGNPVQVGDFAVTFERELRYTNLQVAYNPGIPIFFIASVLLVGGLVVSFYFPLRRIRGIIAPTPAGATLTMAPLARRDWSGKRDFFAVVERAGERLSVVPSIKKPADHKDWEGLTPVASGGGQTR
;
A
#
# COMPACT_ATOMS: atom_id res chain seq x y z
N VAL A 1 -1.88 -16.46 -7.84
CA VAL A 1 -0.85 -16.15 -6.81
C VAL A 1 -1.44 -16.41 -5.43
N SER A 2 -0.66 -16.95 -4.50
CA SER A 2 -1.08 -17.17 -3.11
C SER A 2 -0.15 -16.43 -2.16
N ILE A 3 -0.72 -15.69 -1.20
CA ILE A 3 -0.02 -15.04 -0.11
C ILE A 3 -0.09 -15.98 1.10
N LEU A 4 1.08 -16.25 1.68
CA LEU A 4 1.22 -17.09 2.86
C LEU A 4 1.66 -16.23 4.05
N GLU A 5 1.11 -16.53 5.22
CA GLU A 5 1.57 -16.04 6.51
C GLU A 5 1.78 -17.26 7.42
N ASP A 6 2.96 -17.38 8.03
CA ASP A 6 3.35 -18.53 8.86
C ASP A 6 3.12 -19.90 8.18
N GLY A 7 3.40 -19.97 6.88
CA GLY A 7 3.23 -21.19 6.07
C GLY A 7 1.78 -21.53 5.73
N LYS A 8 0.79 -20.71 6.13
CA LYS A 8 -0.63 -20.89 5.79
C LYS A 8 -1.07 -19.89 4.74
N THR A 9 -1.81 -20.36 3.74
CA THR A 9 -2.40 -19.47 2.74
C THR A 9 -3.45 -18.56 3.37
N VAL A 10 -3.19 -17.26 3.37
CA VAL A 10 -4.08 -16.23 3.93
C VAL A 10 -4.91 -15.53 2.86
N ARG A 11 -4.42 -15.52 1.61
CA ARG A 11 -5.15 -14.95 0.48
C ARG A 11 -4.68 -15.60 -0.83
N THR A 12 -5.62 -15.88 -1.71
CA THR A 12 -5.35 -16.33 -3.08
C THR A 12 -6.04 -15.39 -4.04
N GLY A 13 -5.39 -15.09 -5.16
CA GLY A 13 -5.97 -14.24 -6.19
C GLY A 13 -5.09 -14.10 -7.42
N GLU A 14 -5.60 -13.34 -8.37
CA GLU A 14 -4.87 -12.92 -9.56
C GLU A 14 -4.23 -11.54 -9.32
N ILE A 15 -3.05 -11.32 -9.90
CA ILE A 15 -2.40 -10.01 -9.94
C ILE A 15 -2.24 -9.68 -11.41
N THR A 16 -2.80 -8.56 -11.85
CA THR A 16 -2.62 -8.04 -13.20
C THR A 16 -2.24 -6.56 -13.13
N VAL A 17 -1.86 -5.99 -14.28
CA VAL A 17 -1.54 -4.56 -14.39
C VAL A 17 -2.72 -3.73 -13.86
N ASN A 18 -2.43 -2.77 -12.97
CA ASN A 18 -3.41 -1.92 -12.27
C ASN A 18 -4.40 -2.65 -11.34
N HIS A 19 -4.27 -3.97 -11.16
CA HIS A 19 -5.07 -4.75 -10.23
C HIS A 19 -4.15 -5.46 -9.22
N PRO A 20 -3.61 -4.71 -8.25
CA PRO A 20 -2.75 -5.29 -7.21
C PRO A 20 -3.58 -6.10 -6.21
N ILE A 21 -2.89 -6.98 -5.48
CA ILE A 21 -3.48 -7.69 -4.34
C ILE A 21 -2.88 -7.15 -3.05
N SER A 22 -3.73 -6.85 -2.06
CA SER A 22 -3.30 -6.37 -0.75
C SER A 22 -3.58 -7.40 0.34
N TYR A 23 -2.72 -7.45 1.36
CA TYR A 23 -2.99 -8.17 2.60
C TYR A 23 -2.42 -7.38 3.76
N ARG A 24 -3.26 -7.08 4.76
CA ARG A 24 -2.97 -6.16 5.86
C ARG A 24 -2.47 -4.81 5.35
N ASN A 25 -1.21 -4.49 5.60
CA ASN A 25 -0.52 -3.26 5.23
C ASN A 25 0.52 -3.48 4.12
N ALA A 26 0.49 -4.63 3.45
CA ALA A 26 1.28 -4.92 2.26
C ALA A 26 0.39 -4.93 1.00
N THR A 27 0.91 -4.38 -0.09
CA THR A 27 0.31 -4.44 -1.43
C THR A 27 1.33 -4.97 -2.43
N PHE A 28 0.93 -5.97 -3.21
CA PHE A 28 1.74 -6.63 -4.23
C PHE A 28 1.31 -6.13 -5.60
N TYR A 29 2.22 -5.46 -6.29
CA TYR A 29 2.04 -4.92 -7.63
C TYR A 29 2.80 -5.76 -8.64
N GLN A 30 2.24 -5.96 -9.82
CA GLN A 30 3.00 -6.41 -10.96
C GLN A 30 3.69 -5.22 -11.62
N SER A 31 5.03 -5.20 -11.63
CA SER A 31 5.82 -4.11 -12.20
C SER A 31 6.35 -4.41 -13.60
N GLY A 32 6.31 -5.66 -14.03
CA GLY A 32 6.73 -6.08 -15.36
C GLY A 32 6.48 -7.56 -15.61
N PHE A 33 6.65 -7.99 -16.84
CA PHE A 33 6.58 -9.40 -17.25
C PHE A 33 7.31 -9.57 -18.57
N GLY A 34 7.61 -10.82 -18.91
CA GLY A 34 8.21 -11.16 -20.19
C GLY A 34 8.54 -12.63 -20.29
N TYR A 35 9.42 -12.93 -21.23
CA TYR A 35 9.88 -14.27 -21.51
C TYR A 35 11.38 -14.39 -21.24
N THR A 36 11.81 -15.57 -20.82
CA THR A 36 13.22 -15.93 -20.69
C THR A 36 13.50 -17.20 -21.48
N ALA A 37 14.73 -17.34 -21.97
CA ALA A 37 15.24 -18.60 -22.46
C ALA A 37 15.99 -19.30 -21.32
N GLN A 38 15.56 -20.50 -20.93
CA GLN A 38 16.33 -21.35 -20.03
C GLN A 38 17.49 -21.96 -20.81
N MET A 39 18.71 -21.56 -20.47
CA MET A 39 19.93 -21.97 -21.15
C MET A 39 20.79 -22.82 -20.22
N ARG A 40 21.44 -23.83 -20.80
CA ARG A 40 22.51 -24.60 -20.16
C ARG A 40 23.75 -24.51 -21.04
N VAL A 41 24.89 -24.25 -20.43
CA VAL A 41 26.19 -24.27 -21.10
C VAL A 41 27.10 -25.26 -20.38
N THR A 42 27.76 -26.11 -21.15
CA THR A 42 28.78 -27.04 -20.66
C THR A 42 30.12 -26.79 -21.34
N ASP A 43 31.21 -27.08 -20.64
CA ASP A 43 32.54 -27.11 -21.24
C ASP A 43 32.77 -28.36 -22.11
N ARG A 44 33.96 -28.50 -22.69
CA ARG A 44 34.37 -29.66 -23.50
C ARG A 44 34.42 -30.98 -22.71
N SER A 45 34.54 -30.94 -21.39
CA SER A 45 34.51 -32.14 -20.54
C SER A 45 33.08 -32.59 -20.23
N GLY A 46 32.08 -31.77 -20.58
CA GLY A 46 30.66 -31.99 -20.27
C GLY A 46 30.23 -31.42 -18.92
N ALA A 47 31.11 -30.71 -18.20
CA ALA A 47 30.76 -30.07 -16.94
C ALA A 47 29.88 -28.85 -17.19
N SER A 48 28.79 -28.70 -16.42
CA SER A 48 27.91 -27.53 -16.52
C SER A 48 28.56 -26.32 -15.89
N ILE A 49 28.84 -25.30 -16.71
CA ILE A 49 29.45 -24.04 -16.29
C ILE A 49 28.42 -22.92 -16.15
N TYR A 50 27.25 -23.09 -16.78
CA TYR A 50 26.10 -22.20 -16.62
C TYR A 50 24.80 -22.98 -16.77
N ALA A 51 23.83 -22.69 -15.91
CA ALA A 51 22.45 -23.17 -16.01
C ALA A 51 21.53 -22.09 -15.44
N GLY A 52 20.85 -21.35 -16.31
CA GLY A 52 20.13 -20.15 -15.90
C GLY A 52 19.20 -19.60 -16.97
N GLN A 53 18.46 -18.56 -16.59
CA GLN A 53 17.51 -17.89 -17.47
C GLN A 53 18.16 -16.64 -18.09
N VAL A 54 18.05 -16.52 -19.40
CA VAL A 54 18.39 -15.30 -20.14
C VAL A 54 17.11 -14.54 -20.43
N VAL A 55 16.99 -13.32 -19.90
CA VAL A 55 15.81 -12.46 -20.13
C VAL A 55 15.81 -12.00 -21.59
N LEU A 56 14.71 -12.24 -22.29
CA LEU A 56 14.53 -11.84 -23.68
C LEU A 56 13.74 -10.53 -23.77
N GLY A 57 13.97 -9.78 -24.85
CA GLY A 57 13.27 -8.52 -25.13
C GLY A 57 13.83 -7.32 -24.37
N ILE A 58 15.04 -7.43 -23.80
CA ILE A 58 15.77 -6.27 -23.29
C ILE A 58 16.29 -5.37 -24.43
N PHE A 59 16.43 -5.92 -25.63
CA PHE A 59 16.64 -5.24 -26.91
C PHE A 59 16.15 -6.15 -28.05
N ASN A 60 16.05 -5.61 -29.26
CA ASN A 60 15.85 -6.41 -30.47
C ASN A 60 17.17 -6.59 -31.21
N TYR A 61 17.37 -7.76 -31.80
CA TYR A 61 18.58 -8.09 -32.52
C TYR A 61 18.73 -7.21 -33.78
N THR A 62 19.88 -6.54 -33.93
CA THR A 62 20.09 -5.61 -35.06
C THR A 62 20.14 -6.32 -36.41
N GLY A 63 20.62 -7.56 -36.44
CA GLY A 63 20.70 -8.38 -37.66
C GLY A 63 19.43 -9.18 -37.99
N ASN A 64 18.38 -9.04 -37.18
CA ASN A 64 17.04 -9.61 -37.39
C ASN A 64 16.04 -8.70 -36.66
N PRO A 65 15.66 -7.55 -37.26
CA PRO A 65 14.72 -6.62 -36.65
C PRO A 65 13.48 -7.36 -36.12
N GLU A 66 12.91 -6.89 -35.00
CA GLU A 66 11.73 -7.52 -34.37
C GLU A 66 11.95 -8.89 -33.70
N SER A 67 13.18 -9.41 -33.69
CA SER A 67 13.58 -10.58 -32.88
C SER A 67 14.06 -10.17 -31.48
N PRO A 68 13.31 -10.52 -30.41
CA PRO A 68 13.69 -10.20 -29.04
C PRO A 68 14.98 -10.91 -28.65
N ALA A 69 15.88 -10.17 -28.02
CA ALA A 69 17.18 -10.68 -27.63
C ALA A 69 17.48 -10.40 -26.17
N GLY A 70 18.43 -11.18 -25.67
CA GLY A 70 18.96 -11.11 -24.31
C GLY A 70 20.41 -11.53 -24.29
N PHE A 71 21.10 -11.26 -23.19
CA PHE A 71 22.45 -11.77 -22.98
C PHE A 71 22.70 -12.10 -21.52
N VAL A 72 23.71 -12.92 -21.28
CA VAL A 72 24.25 -13.22 -19.96
C VAL A 72 25.74 -13.45 -20.07
N GLU A 73 26.49 -13.02 -19.06
CA GLU A 73 27.89 -13.42 -18.94
C GLU A 73 27.98 -14.80 -18.29
N ILE A 74 28.70 -15.72 -18.92
CA ILE A 74 28.98 -17.05 -18.38
C ILE A 74 30.01 -16.87 -17.25
N PRO A 75 29.67 -17.18 -15.99
CA PRO A 75 30.54 -16.92 -14.86
C PRO A 75 31.91 -17.59 -15.00
N GLY A 76 32.97 -16.84 -14.73
CA GLY A 76 34.35 -17.36 -14.69
C GLY A 76 34.98 -17.64 -16.06
N THR A 77 34.28 -17.38 -17.17
CA THR A 77 34.84 -17.57 -18.53
C THR A 77 35.14 -16.28 -19.26
N GLY A 78 34.66 -15.12 -18.76
CA GLY A 78 34.74 -13.85 -19.47
C GLY A 78 34.07 -13.91 -20.84
N THR A 79 33.03 -14.74 -20.99
CA THR A 79 32.29 -14.92 -22.25
C THR A 79 30.85 -14.44 -22.08
N LEU A 80 30.40 -13.59 -23.00
CA LEU A 80 29.03 -13.13 -23.14
C LEU A 80 28.27 -14.09 -24.07
N LEU A 81 27.23 -14.74 -23.55
CA LEU A 81 26.26 -15.49 -24.33
C LEU A 81 25.11 -14.55 -24.70
N THR A 82 24.97 -14.26 -25.99
CA THR A 82 23.77 -13.58 -26.53
C THR A 82 22.79 -14.64 -27.04
N VAL A 83 21.51 -14.45 -26.75
CA VAL A 83 20.40 -15.32 -27.16
C VAL A 83 19.37 -14.47 -27.89
N VAL A 84 18.98 -14.90 -29.08
CA VAL A 84 17.99 -14.25 -29.94
C VAL A 84 16.84 -15.22 -30.19
N ALA A 85 15.64 -14.77 -29.86
CA ALA A 85 14.41 -15.51 -30.06
C ALA A 85 13.84 -15.31 -31.47
N PRO A 86 12.85 -16.12 -31.88
CA PRO A 86 12.17 -15.93 -33.16
C PRO A 86 11.56 -14.54 -33.31
N ASP A 87 11.43 -14.13 -34.57
CA ASP A 87 10.79 -12.88 -34.96
C ASP A 87 9.35 -12.83 -34.43
N THR A 88 9.01 -11.71 -33.78
CA THR A 88 7.65 -11.48 -33.25
C THR A 88 6.64 -11.09 -34.33
N ASN A 89 7.10 -10.74 -35.51
CA ASN A 89 6.33 -10.38 -36.69
C ASN A 89 6.79 -11.20 -37.92
N PRO A 90 6.37 -12.47 -38.03
CA PRO A 90 6.76 -13.36 -39.13
C PRO A 90 6.20 -12.96 -40.52
N ARG A 91 5.50 -11.81 -40.61
CA ARG A 91 4.95 -11.25 -41.85
C ARG A 91 5.72 -10.02 -42.34
N ASN A 92 6.83 -9.68 -41.70
CA ASN A 92 7.68 -8.59 -42.15
C ASN A 92 8.37 -8.92 -43.49
N ALA A 93 9.07 -7.93 -44.05
CA ALA A 93 9.80 -8.14 -45.29
C ALA A 93 10.85 -9.24 -45.10
N PRO A 94 11.05 -10.18 -46.05
CA PRO A 94 11.99 -11.30 -45.88
C PRO A 94 13.43 -10.88 -45.54
N GLU A 95 13.82 -9.67 -45.92
CA GLU A 95 15.09 -9.04 -45.56
C GLU A 95 15.26 -8.74 -44.06
N ASN A 96 14.17 -8.68 -43.30
CA ASN A 96 14.16 -8.46 -41.85
C ASN A 96 14.15 -9.77 -41.04
N ASP A 97 13.90 -10.92 -41.67
CA ASP A 97 14.02 -12.26 -41.06
C ASP A 97 15.20 -13.05 -41.63
N ALA A 98 16.39 -12.44 -41.59
CA ALA A 98 17.63 -13.08 -41.96
C ALA A 98 18.00 -14.31 -41.10
N LEU A 99 17.49 -14.45 -39.86
CA LEU A 99 17.75 -15.64 -39.03
C LEU A 99 16.84 -16.82 -39.38
N GLY A 100 15.61 -16.57 -39.83
CA GLY A 100 14.66 -17.63 -40.23
C GLY A 100 14.33 -18.60 -39.09
N LEU A 101 14.30 -18.09 -37.85
CA LEU A 101 14.12 -18.91 -36.66
C LEU A 101 12.67 -19.41 -36.56
N ARG A 102 12.53 -20.70 -36.27
CA ARG A 102 11.23 -21.32 -35.99
C ARG A 102 10.95 -21.33 -34.49
N ASN A 103 9.68 -21.47 -34.13
CA ASN A 103 9.31 -21.72 -32.73
C ASN A 103 10.06 -22.95 -32.18
N GLY A 104 10.64 -22.81 -30.98
CA GLY A 104 11.50 -23.83 -30.40
C GLY A 104 12.96 -23.74 -30.83
N GLN A 105 13.34 -22.73 -31.62
CA GLN A 105 14.73 -22.45 -31.97
C GLN A 105 15.18 -21.12 -31.36
N MET A 106 16.43 -21.07 -30.94
CA MET A 106 17.10 -19.85 -30.52
C MET A 106 18.39 -19.71 -31.31
N TRP A 107 18.73 -18.50 -31.75
CA TRP A 107 20.08 -18.24 -32.23
C TRP A 107 20.95 -17.77 -31.06
N VAL A 108 22.15 -18.33 -30.94
CA VAL A 108 23.10 -17.95 -29.90
C VAL A 108 24.42 -17.51 -30.49
N GLN A 109 25.10 -16.61 -29.79
CA GLN A 109 26.46 -16.19 -30.11
C GLN A 109 27.29 -16.01 -28.86
N LEU A 110 28.56 -16.44 -28.91
CA LEU A 110 29.51 -16.33 -27.82
C LEU A 110 30.60 -15.31 -28.15
N GLN A 111 30.64 -14.24 -27.36
CA GLN A 111 31.53 -13.08 -27.54
C GLN A 111 32.42 -12.92 -26.30
N PRO A 112 33.69 -12.48 -26.41
CA PRO A 112 34.47 -12.08 -25.25
C PRO A 112 33.79 -10.91 -24.52
N ALA A 113 33.64 -11.00 -23.20
CA ALA A 113 33.08 -9.94 -22.38
C ALA A 113 33.92 -8.66 -22.51
N GLY A 114 33.25 -7.51 -22.65
CA GLY A 114 33.92 -6.21 -22.77
C GLY A 114 34.46 -5.85 -24.15
N SER A 115 34.15 -6.59 -25.22
CA SER A 115 34.62 -6.29 -26.59
C SER A 115 34.02 -5.03 -27.26
N GLY A 116 33.41 -4.12 -26.49
CA GLY A 116 33.08 -2.75 -26.93
C GLY A 116 31.95 -2.60 -27.96
N GLY A 117 31.25 -3.67 -28.33
CA GLY A 117 30.11 -3.65 -29.25
C GLY A 117 28.79 -4.03 -28.58
N ALA A 118 27.66 -3.64 -29.18
CA ALA A 118 26.35 -4.12 -28.76
C ALA A 118 26.31 -5.66 -28.84
N PRO A 119 25.68 -6.36 -27.88
CA PRO A 119 25.58 -7.82 -27.89
C PRO A 119 25.08 -8.32 -29.24
N ALA A 120 25.95 -9.07 -29.91
CA ALA A 120 25.74 -9.68 -31.21
C ALA A 120 25.58 -8.77 -32.47
N ALA A 121 26.05 -7.54 -32.45
CA ALA A 121 25.92 -6.58 -33.57
C ALA A 121 26.44 -7.04 -34.96
N SER A 122 27.16 -8.16 -35.07
CA SER A 122 27.69 -8.66 -36.36
C SER A 122 27.65 -10.18 -36.45
N ARG A 123 26.89 -10.69 -37.43
CA ARG A 123 26.94 -12.09 -37.85
C ARG A 123 28.33 -12.42 -38.42
N GLY A 124 28.87 -13.58 -38.05
CA GLY A 124 30.10 -14.13 -38.61
C GLY A 124 31.41 -13.71 -37.93
N THR A 125 31.40 -12.73 -37.03
CA THR A 125 32.62 -12.34 -36.28
C THR A 125 32.93 -13.29 -35.12
N PHE A 126 31.90 -13.77 -34.45
CA PHE A 126 32.01 -14.63 -33.27
C PHE A 126 31.27 -15.96 -33.48
N PRO A 127 31.70 -17.06 -32.81
CA PRO A 127 31.02 -18.34 -32.88
C PRO A 127 29.54 -18.21 -32.56
N SER A 128 28.70 -18.68 -33.47
CA SER A 128 27.25 -18.61 -33.35
C SER A 128 26.58 -19.82 -33.99
N ALA A 129 25.41 -20.21 -33.49
CA ALA A 129 24.62 -21.29 -34.05
C ALA A 129 23.12 -21.10 -33.77
N VAL A 130 22.29 -21.77 -34.56
CA VAL A 130 20.89 -22.02 -34.19
C VAL A 130 20.87 -23.25 -33.30
N VAL A 131 20.16 -23.16 -32.17
CA VAL A 131 20.01 -24.19 -31.16
C VAL A 131 18.55 -24.59 -31.08
N ASP A 132 18.28 -25.86 -31.40
CA ASP A 132 16.95 -26.45 -31.22
C ASP A 132 16.70 -26.75 -29.74
N GLN A 133 15.45 -26.63 -29.31
CA GLN A 133 15.07 -26.92 -27.94
C GLN A 133 15.44 -28.35 -27.53
N GLY A 134 16.15 -28.47 -26.41
CA GLY A 134 16.59 -29.72 -25.82
C GLY A 134 17.85 -30.33 -26.44
N ASN A 135 18.32 -29.80 -27.58
CA ASN A 135 19.47 -30.34 -28.31
C ASN A 135 20.73 -29.51 -28.05
N PRO A 136 21.79 -30.08 -27.43
CA PRO A 136 23.06 -29.38 -27.27
C PRO A 136 23.74 -29.14 -28.62
N VAL A 137 24.22 -27.92 -28.85
CA VAL A 137 24.99 -27.54 -30.04
C VAL A 137 26.34 -26.98 -29.61
N GLN A 138 27.41 -27.42 -30.28
CA GLN A 138 28.75 -26.92 -30.02
C GLN A 138 28.93 -25.54 -30.66
N VAL A 139 29.29 -24.54 -29.84
CA VAL A 139 29.52 -23.15 -30.24
C VAL A 139 30.84 -22.70 -29.63
N GLY A 140 31.90 -22.61 -30.46
CA GLY A 140 33.25 -22.34 -29.96
C GLY A 140 33.74 -23.47 -29.04
N ASP A 141 34.10 -23.12 -27.80
CA ASP A 141 34.62 -24.07 -26.80
C ASP A 141 33.55 -24.68 -25.89
N PHE A 142 32.28 -24.33 -26.12
CA PHE A 142 31.18 -24.66 -25.22
C PHE A 142 30.05 -25.37 -25.95
N ALA A 143 29.40 -26.32 -25.27
CA ALA A 143 28.12 -26.86 -25.74
C ALA A 143 26.99 -26.02 -25.13
N VAL A 144 26.18 -25.40 -25.98
CA VAL A 144 25.05 -24.56 -25.59
C VAL A 144 23.75 -25.32 -25.84
N THR A 145 22.88 -25.39 -24.84
CA THR A 145 21.56 -26.02 -24.93
C THR A 145 20.50 -24.99 -24.57
N PHE A 146 19.52 -24.81 -25.44
CA PHE A 146 18.27 -24.13 -25.14
C PHE A 146 17.29 -25.15 -24.57
N GLU A 147 16.95 -25.08 -23.29
CA GLU A 147 16.08 -26.08 -22.65
C GLU A 147 14.60 -25.82 -22.95
N ARG A 148 14.16 -24.56 -22.81
CA ARG A 148 12.78 -24.11 -23.03
C ARG A 148 12.62 -22.61 -22.83
N GLU A 149 11.54 -22.08 -23.38
CA GLU A 149 11.02 -20.77 -22.99
C GLU A 149 10.32 -20.82 -21.63
N LEU A 150 10.49 -19.76 -20.86
CA LEU A 150 9.89 -19.54 -19.56
C LEU A 150 9.23 -18.15 -19.53
N ARG A 151 8.20 -18.00 -18.69
CA ARG A 151 7.59 -16.69 -18.42
C ARG A 151 8.05 -16.21 -17.06
N TYR A 152 8.36 -14.93 -16.96
CA TYR A 152 8.62 -14.28 -15.69
C TYR A 152 7.64 -13.13 -15.47
N THR A 153 7.44 -12.81 -14.20
CA THR A 153 6.70 -11.62 -13.76
C THR A 153 7.48 -10.98 -12.63
N ASN A 154 7.60 -9.66 -12.68
CA ASN A 154 8.22 -8.88 -11.63
C ASN A 154 7.14 -8.43 -10.67
N LEU A 155 7.32 -8.77 -9.39
CA LEU A 155 6.41 -8.37 -8.31
C LEU A 155 7.12 -7.35 -7.42
N GLN A 156 6.51 -6.19 -7.23
CA GLN A 156 6.94 -5.18 -6.29
C GLN A 156 6.03 -5.21 -5.06
N VAL A 157 6.62 -5.25 -3.87
CA VAL A 157 5.88 -5.25 -2.61
C VAL A 157 6.02 -3.89 -1.94
N ALA A 158 4.90 -3.24 -1.66
CA ALA A 158 4.85 -2.01 -0.88
C ALA A 158 4.27 -2.31 0.50
N TYR A 159 5.00 -1.98 1.56
CA TYR A 159 4.57 -2.18 2.94
C TYR A 159 4.48 -0.83 3.67
N ASN A 160 3.31 -0.49 4.21
CA ASN A 160 3.07 0.78 4.89
C ASN A 160 2.57 0.59 6.34
N PRO A 161 3.45 0.61 7.36
CA PRO A 161 3.06 0.44 8.76
C PRO A 161 2.29 1.64 9.32
N GLY A 162 2.20 2.76 8.60
CA GLY A 162 1.48 3.96 9.04
C GLY A 162 -0.04 3.88 8.87
N ILE A 163 -0.56 2.95 8.05
CA ILE A 163 -2.00 2.85 7.77
C ILE A 163 -2.83 2.65 9.06
N PRO A 164 -2.49 1.72 9.97
CA PRO A 164 -3.22 1.58 11.24
C PRO A 164 -3.15 2.83 12.12
N ILE A 165 -1.98 3.48 12.18
CA ILE A 165 -1.78 4.70 12.98
C ILE A 165 -2.66 5.83 12.47
N PHE A 166 -2.76 5.99 11.14
CA PHE A 166 -3.63 6.97 10.50
C PHE A 166 -5.10 6.76 10.88
N PHE A 167 -5.58 5.51 10.85
CA PHE A 167 -6.96 5.21 11.27
C PHE A 167 -7.19 5.51 12.76
N ILE A 168 -6.25 5.16 13.64
CA ILE A 168 -6.33 5.48 15.07
C ILE A 168 -6.40 7.00 15.28
N ALA A 169 -5.51 7.76 14.62
CA ALA A 169 -5.50 9.22 14.71
C ALA A 169 -6.80 9.84 14.20
N SER A 170 -7.35 9.34 13.08
CA SER A 170 -8.63 9.77 12.52
C SER A 170 -9.78 9.52 13.50
N VAL A 171 -9.85 8.33 14.09
CA VAL A 171 -10.86 7.98 15.10
C VAL A 171 -10.73 8.84 16.35
N LEU A 172 -9.51 9.09 16.84
CA LEU A 172 -9.27 9.95 17.99
C LEU A 172 -9.65 11.40 17.72
N LEU A 173 -9.37 11.92 16.52
CA LEU A 173 -9.74 13.27 16.12
C LEU A 173 -11.26 13.44 16.07
N VAL A 174 -11.96 12.55 15.36
CA VAL A 174 -13.43 12.58 15.27
C VAL A 174 -14.05 12.35 16.65
N GLY A 175 -13.52 11.39 17.42
CA GLY A 175 -13.96 11.10 18.78
C GLY A 175 -13.80 12.29 19.72
N GLY A 176 -12.65 12.97 19.68
CA GLY A 176 -12.41 14.18 20.47
C GLY A 176 -13.36 15.32 20.10
N LEU A 177 -13.69 15.46 18.82
CA LEU A 177 -14.68 16.44 18.36
C LEU A 177 -16.08 16.13 18.88
N VAL A 178 -16.50 14.85 18.82
CA VAL A 178 -17.78 14.40 19.38
C VAL A 178 -17.83 14.67 20.88
N VAL A 179 -16.77 14.33 21.63
CA VAL A 179 -16.71 14.61 23.07
C VAL A 179 -16.81 16.10 23.35
N SER A 180 -16.10 16.93 22.59
CA SER A 180 -16.12 18.39 22.74
C SER A 180 -17.52 19.00 22.55
N PHE A 181 -18.31 18.47 21.61
CA PHE A 181 -19.66 18.97 21.34
C PHE A 181 -20.74 18.39 22.25
N TYR A 182 -20.63 17.12 22.64
CA TYR A 182 -21.66 16.44 23.44
C TYR A 182 -21.46 16.59 24.95
N PHE A 183 -20.25 16.88 25.42
CA PHE A 183 -19.95 17.11 26.83
C PHE A 183 -19.51 18.56 27.06
N PRO A 184 -20.43 19.54 27.03
CA PRO A 184 -20.08 20.91 27.34
C PRO A 184 -19.54 21.01 28.77
N LEU A 185 -18.46 21.77 28.96
CA LEU A 185 -17.91 22.06 30.29
C LEU A 185 -18.91 22.92 31.07
N ARG A 186 -19.73 22.28 31.90
CA ARG A 186 -20.66 22.95 32.83
C ARG A 186 -19.86 23.55 33.98
N ARG A 187 -19.80 24.88 34.06
CA ARG A 187 -19.17 25.60 35.17
C ARG A 187 -20.19 26.49 35.86
N ILE A 188 -20.29 26.39 37.18
CA ILE A 188 -21.05 27.33 38.01
C ILE A 188 -20.02 28.15 38.81
N ARG A 189 -20.20 29.46 38.87
CA ARG A 189 -19.41 30.35 39.74
C ARG A 189 -20.29 30.85 40.87
N GLY A 190 -19.76 30.82 42.09
CA GLY A 190 -20.39 31.40 43.27
C GLY A 190 -19.53 32.51 43.85
N ILE A 191 -20.15 33.60 44.30
CA ILE A 191 -19.51 34.69 45.05
C ILE A 191 -20.25 34.82 46.38
N ILE A 192 -19.52 34.83 47.49
CA ILE A 192 -20.07 35.06 48.82
C ILE A 192 -19.64 36.45 49.28
N ALA A 193 -20.60 37.29 49.64
CA ALA A 193 -20.36 38.63 50.15
C ALA A 193 -20.98 38.78 51.56
N PRO A 194 -20.26 39.33 52.55
CA PRO A 194 -20.81 39.58 53.87
C PRO A 194 -21.89 40.67 53.83
N THR A 195 -22.87 40.58 54.70
CA THR A 195 -23.91 41.60 54.93
C THR A 195 -24.08 41.83 56.44
N PRO A 196 -24.69 42.96 56.88
CA PRO A 196 -24.91 43.21 58.30
C PRO A 196 -25.74 42.14 59.03
N ALA A 197 -26.53 41.36 58.29
CA ALA A 197 -27.37 40.28 58.81
C ALA A 197 -26.82 38.87 58.51
N GLY A 198 -25.63 38.74 57.93
CA GLY A 198 -25.03 37.44 57.57
C GLY A 198 -24.16 37.50 56.32
N ALA A 199 -24.48 36.68 55.31
CA ALA A 199 -23.78 36.67 54.03
C ALA A 199 -24.72 36.32 52.88
N THR A 200 -24.44 36.86 51.69
CA THR A 200 -25.19 36.60 50.46
C THR A 200 -24.34 35.75 49.52
N LEU A 201 -24.87 34.59 49.11
CA LEU A 201 -24.31 33.74 48.06
C LEU A 201 -24.96 34.06 46.71
N THR A 202 -24.19 34.58 45.77
CA THR A 202 -24.63 34.78 44.38
C THR A 202 -24.03 33.70 43.50
N MET A 203 -24.87 32.95 42.78
CA MET A 203 -24.44 31.90 41.85
C MET A 203 -24.82 32.25 40.42
N ALA A 204 -23.92 31.98 39.47
CA ALA A 204 -24.15 32.15 38.04
C ALA A 204 -23.62 30.95 37.25
N PRO A 205 -24.43 30.37 36.34
CA PRO A 205 -23.94 29.35 35.41
C PRO A 205 -23.15 30.04 34.29
N LEU A 206 -21.97 29.51 33.99
CA LEU A 206 -21.17 29.87 32.83
C LEU A 206 -21.45 28.84 31.72
N ALA A 207 -22.70 28.75 31.27
CA ALA A 207 -23.09 27.82 30.22
C ALA A 207 -23.03 28.51 28.86
N ARG A 208 -22.11 28.10 27.99
CA ARG A 208 -22.13 28.43 26.56
C ARG A 208 -22.72 27.23 25.81
N ARG A 209 -23.82 27.44 25.08
CA ARG A 209 -24.43 26.45 24.17
C ARG A 209 -24.87 25.12 24.83
N ASP A 210 -25.35 25.15 26.08
CA ASP A 210 -25.92 23.97 26.76
C ASP A 210 -27.37 24.22 27.19
N TRP A 211 -28.32 23.65 26.44
CA TRP A 211 -29.76 23.78 26.71
C TRP A 211 -30.20 23.01 27.97
N SER A 212 -29.49 21.93 28.32
CA SER A 212 -29.83 21.07 29.46
C SER A 212 -29.23 21.54 30.79
N GLY A 213 -28.14 22.30 30.76
CA GLY A 213 -27.49 22.87 31.93
C GLY A 213 -28.38 23.79 32.78
N LYS A 214 -29.47 24.31 32.21
CA LYS A 214 -30.50 25.07 32.93
C LYS A 214 -31.11 24.24 34.07
N ARG A 215 -31.54 22.99 33.79
CA ARG A 215 -32.17 22.10 34.80
C ARG A 215 -31.21 21.79 35.94
N ASP A 216 -29.98 21.45 35.59
CA ASP A 216 -28.93 21.14 36.56
C ASP A 216 -28.58 22.33 37.45
N PHE A 217 -28.49 23.54 36.87
CA PHE A 217 -28.23 24.76 37.64
C PHE A 217 -29.35 25.00 38.66
N PHE A 218 -30.61 24.89 38.24
CA PHE A 218 -31.74 25.03 39.17
C PHE A 218 -31.73 23.98 40.28
N ALA A 219 -31.45 22.72 39.94
CA ALA A 219 -31.32 21.65 40.94
C ALA A 219 -30.16 21.90 41.91
N VAL A 220 -29.10 22.59 41.50
CA VAL A 220 -28.01 23.00 42.40
C VAL A 220 -28.45 24.17 43.30
N VAL A 221 -29.15 25.17 42.76
CA VAL A 221 -29.66 26.31 43.53
C VAL A 221 -30.66 25.86 44.59
N GLU A 222 -31.57 24.96 44.24
CA GLU A 222 -32.58 24.41 45.15
C GLU A 222 -31.94 23.62 46.29
N ARG A 223 -31.03 22.68 45.96
CA ARG A 223 -30.27 21.93 46.98
C ARG A 223 -29.43 22.84 47.88
N ALA A 224 -28.90 23.95 47.36
CA ALA A 224 -28.18 24.93 48.17
C ALA A 224 -29.14 25.69 49.11
N GLY A 225 -30.33 26.07 48.63
CA GLY A 225 -31.37 26.71 49.43
C GLY A 225 -31.84 25.82 50.58
N GLU A 226 -32.13 24.55 50.30
CA GLU A 226 -32.50 23.55 51.30
C GLU A 226 -31.42 23.39 52.38
N ARG A 227 -30.17 23.19 51.96
CA ARG A 227 -29.04 23.00 52.88
C ARG A 227 -28.75 24.22 53.74
N LEU A 228 -28.95 25.42 53.20
CA LEU A 228 -28.70 26.67 53.90
C LEU A 228 -29.95 27.18 54.65
N SER A 229 -31.10 26.52 54.51
CA SER A 229 -32.40 26.98 55.03
C SER A 229 -32.76 28.40 54.56
N VAL A 230 -32.46 28.71 53.29
CA VAL A 230 -32.72 30.02 52.66
C VAL A 230 -33.57 29.82 51.41
N VAL A 231 -34.56 30.68 51.20
CA VAL A 231 -35.34 30.71 49.95
C VAL A 231 -34.51 31.44 48.87
N PRO A 232 -34.05 30.74 47.81
CA PRO A 232 -33.22 31.37 46.78
C PRO A 232 -34.05 32.32 45.92
N SER A 233 -33.51 33.52 45.65
CA SER A 233 -34.07 34.45 44.67
C SER A 233 -33.37 34.28 43.31
N ILE A 234 -34.14 34.08 42.25
CA ILE A 234 -33.62 33.82 40.90
C ILE A 234 -34.05 34.93 39.95
N LYS A 235 -33.09 35.70 39.44
CA LYS A 235 -33.35 36.72 38.40
C LYS A 235 -33.49 36.04 37.04
N LYS A 236 -34.68 36.13 36.43
CA LYS A 236 -34.96 35.65 35.06
C LYS A 236 -34.71 36.77 34.03
N PRO A 237 -34.16 36.47 32.83
CA PRO A 237 -34.09 37.44 31.73
C PRO A 237 -35.49 37.88 31.28
N ALA A 238 -35.61 39.11 30.76
CA ALA A 238 -36.91 39.72 30.44
C ALA A 238 -37.53 39.24 29.10
N ASP A 239 -36.78 38.55 28.23
CA ASP A 239 -37.14 38.40 26.80
C ASP A 239 -37.28 36.95 26.27
N HIS A 240 -37.24 35.90 27.11
CA HIS A 240 -37.29 34.51 26.61
C HIS A 240 -38.56 33.76 27.04
N LYS A 241 -39.37 33.33 26.06
CA LYS A 241 -40.58 32.49 26.24
C LYS A 241 -40.32 31.12 26.88
N ASP A 242 -39.07 30.65 26.96
CA ASP A 242 -38.70 29.29 27.42
C ASP A 242 -38.62 29.13 28.96
N TRP A 243 -39.19 30.07 29.74
CA TRP A 243 -39.08 30.10 31.21
C TRP A 243 -40.41 29.86 31.96
N GLU A 244 -41.52 29.64 31.25
CA GLU A 244 -42.87 29.58 31.83
C GLU A 244 -43.24 28.26 32.54
N GLY A 245 -42.36 27.25 32.57
CA GLY A 245 -42.66 25.94 33.17
C GLY A 245 -41.96 25.60 34.49
N LEU A 246 -41.20 26.52 35.08
CA LEU A 246 -40.42 26.28 36.30
C LEU A 246 -40.68 27.38 37.33
N THR A 247 -41.79 27.23 38.05
CA THR A 247 -42.04 27.85 39.35
C THR A 247 -41.51 26.91 40.45
N PRO A 248 -40.75 27.40 41.43
CA PRO A 248 -40.47 26.60 42.62
C PRO A 248 -41.81 26.25 43.27
N VAL A 249 -42.03 24.97 43.58
CA VAL A 249 -43.17 24.59 44.41
C VAL A 249 -42.93 25.23 45.76
N ALA A 250 -43.76 26.20 46.14
CA ALA A 250 -43.79 26.69 47.50
C ALA A 250 -44.09 25.50 48.42
N SER A 251 -43.15 25.13 49.27
CA SER A 251 -43.36 24.14 50.32
C SER A 251 -44.56 24.61 51.15
N GLY A 252 -45.69 23.92 50.99
CA GLY A 252 -46.95 24.25 51.62
C GLY A 252 -46.78 24.35 53.14
N GLY A 253 -47.24 25.46 53.70
CA GLY A 253 -47.49 25.58 55.12
C GLY A 253 -48.48 24.51 55.56
N GLY A 254 -48.18 23.88 56.69
CA GLY A 254 -49.02 22.84 57.25
C GLY A 254 -50.45 23.33 57.52
N GLN A 255 -51.41 22.45 57.25
CA GLN A 255 -52.69 22.44 57.96
C GLN A 255 -52.75 21.17 58.80
N THR A 256 -52.68 21.38 60.11
CA THR A 256 -53.14 20.46 61.13
C THR A 256 -54.66 20.51 61.24
N ARG A 257 -55.26 19.30 61.31
CA ARG A 257 -56.67 18.93 61.52
C ARG A 257 -57.64 19.11 60.36
#